data_AF-A0A7W2YTG5-F1
#
_entry.id   AF-A0A7W2YTG5-F1
#
_cell.length_a   1.000
_cell.length_b   1.000
_cell.length_c   1.000
_cell.angle_alpha   90.00
_cell.angle_beta   90.00
_cell.angle_gamma   90.00
#
_symmetry.space_group_name_H-M   'P 1'
#
loop_
_entity.id
_entity.type
_entity.pdbx_description
1 polymer ?
#
loop_
_entity_poly.entity_id
_entity_poly.type
_entity_poly.pdbx_seq_one_letter_code
_entity_poly.pdbx_strand_id
1 'polypeptide(L)'
;MLELGEDVVWAVDVADGMACLLVNLSLNHGQTIVYLPGLAVNRASAGYRGLGKTDAKDARVIADQARMRRDLHLLAPESDLAAELRVMTDRRADLVQERTRKTNRLHAQVLSIFPALERALELTNIGPLVLLSGYQTPAVLRRLGRKRLTTWLCNRKVRSAELLADTAVDAAERQHTQMPGEAAIARVICDLALEVGPRSHLLRARILTQP
;
A
#
# COMPACT_ATOMS: atom_id res chain seq x y z
N MET A 1 -52.22 8.79 -6.62
CA MET A 1 -51.04 8.21 -7.29
C MET A 1 -50.20 9.41 -7.68
N LEU A 2 -49.11 9.70 -6.96
CA LEU A 2 -48.23 10.82 -7.31
C LEU A 2 -47.60 10.46 -8.66
N GLU A 3 -47.91 11.22 -9.70
CA GLU A 3 -47.19 11.16 -10.97
C GLU A 3 -45.71 11.43 -10.65
N LEU A 4 -44.88 10.41 -10.83
CA LEU A 4 -43.43 10.58 -10.81
C LEU A 4 -43.10 11.56 -11.94
N GLY A 5 -42.34 12.62 -11.64
CA GLY A 5 -41.93 13.58 -12.65
C GLY A 5 -41.27 12.86 -13.84
N GLU A 6 -41.51 13.36 -15.05
CA GLU A 6 -41.06 12.72 -16.30
C GLU A 6 -39.52 12.58 -16.37
N ASP A 7 -38.78 13.39 -15.60
CA ASP A 7 -37.31 13.38 -15.54
C ASP A 7 -36.77 12.69 -14.28
N VAL A 8 -36.01 11.60 -14.47
CA VAL A 8 -35.31 10.89 -13.39
C VAL A 8 -33.87 11.41 -13.28
N VAL A 9 -33.48 11.85 -12.09
CA VAL A 9 -32.10 12.23 -11.75
C VAL A 9 -31.51 11.21 -10.78
N TRP A 10 -30.35 10.67 -11.13
CA TRP A 10 -29.59 9.75 -10.30
C TRP A 10 -28.57 10.52 -9.46
N ALA A 11 -28.38 10.12 -8.22
CA ALA A 11 -27.40 10.74 -7.34
C ALA A 11 -26.44 9.68 -6.80
N VAL A 12 -25.13 9.94 -6.94
CA VAL A 12 -24.07 9.04 -6.50
C VAL A 12 -23.09 9.77 -5.58
N ASP A 13 -22.58 9.08 -4.58
CA ASP A 13 -21.54 9.60 -3.67
C ASP A 13 -20.13 9.08 -3.95
N VAL A 14 -20.05 8.14 -4.89
CA VAL A 14 -18.84 7.58 -5.48
C VAL A 14 -19.01 7.62 -7.00
N ALA A 15 -18.04 8.21 -7.70
CA ALA A 15 -18.05 8.33 -9.16
C ALA A 15 -16.81 7.71 -9.83
N ASP A 16 -15.90 7.13 -9.03
CA ASP A 16 -14.66 6.50 -9.45
C ASP A 16 -14.65 4.99 -9.10
N GLY A 17 -13.54 4.32 -9.42
CA GLY A 17 -13.33 2.91 -9.09
C GLY A 17 -14.47 2.01 -9.55
N MET A 18 -15.09 1.27 -8.61
CA MET A 18 -16.17 0.32 -8.90
C MET A 18 -17.45 1.00 -9.43
N ALA A 19 -17.72 2.26 -9.07
CA ALA A 19 -18.91 2.97 -9.52
C ALA A 19 -18.80 3.45 -10.97
N CYS A 20 -17.59 3.49 -11.51
CA CYS A 20 -17.28 4.03 -12.84
C CYS A 20 -18.09 3.34 -13.95
N LEU A 21 -18.28 2.01 -13.87
CA LEU A 21 -19.10 1.28 -14.85
C LEU A 21 -20.56 1.75 -14.85
N LEU A 22 -21.17 1.84 -13.67
CA LEU A 22 -22.57 2.25 -13.55
C LEU A 22 -22.78 3.70 -13.99
N VAL A 23 -21.84 4.58 -13.63
CA VAL A 23 -21.86 5.99 -14.03
C VAL A 23 -21.76 6.11 -15.55
N ASN A 24 -20.78 5.47 -16.18
CA ASN A 24 -20.61 5.54 -17.64
C ASN A 24 -21.77 4.90 -18.40
N LEU A 25 -22.28 3.74 -17.95
CA LEU A 25 -23.44 3.10 -18.57
C LEU A 25 -24.66 4.01 -18.53
N SER A 26 -24.94 4.60 -17.38
CA SER A 26 -26.06 5.52 -17.18
C SER A 26 -25.92 6.77 -18.04
N LEU A 27 -24.74 7.41 -18.06
CA LEU A 27 -24.47 8.58 -18.91
C LEU A 27 -24.61 8.24 -20.41
N ASN A 28 -24.13 7.08 -20.84
CA ASN A 28 -24.25 6.61 -22.23
C ASN A 28 -25.70 6.30 -22.64
N HIS A 29 -26.58 5.99 -21.68
CA HIS A 29 -28.03 5.86 -21.89
C HIS A 29 -28.80 7.17 -21.64
N GLY A 30 -28.12 8.32 -21.64
CA GLY A 30 -28.74 9.63 -21.51
C GLY A 30 -29.33 9.91 -20.12
N GLN A 31 -28.93 9.15 -19.10
CA GLN A 31 -29.40 9.39 -17.74
C GLN A 31 -28.67 10.59 -17.13
N THR A 32 -29.40 11.42 -16.37
CA THR A 32 -28.82 12.56 -15.64
C THR A 32 -28.27 12.08 -14.31
N ILE A 33 -26.98 12.28 -14.07
CA ILE A 33 -26.32 11.89 -12.81
C ILE A 33 -25.70 13.09 -12.13
N VAL A 34 -25.96 13.25 -10.84
CA VAL A 34 -25.31 14.24 -9.97
C VAL A 34 -24.39 13.56 -8.97
N TYR A 35 -23.23 14.16 -8.74
CA TYR A 35 -22.25 13.70 -7.75
C TYR A 35 -22.36 14.50 -6.45
N LEU A 36 -22.43 13.77 -5.34
CA LEU A 36 -22.46 14.33 -4.00
C LEU A 36 -21.29 13.74 -3.19
N PRO A 37 -20.23 14.50 -2.89
CA PRO A 37 -19.06 13.95 -2.21
C PRO A 37 -19.42 13.19 -0.93
N GLY A 38 -18.86 12.00 -0.71
CA GLY A 38 -19.17 11.18 0.47
C GLY A 38 -18.97 11.92 1.81
N LEU A 39 -18.08 12.92 1.86
CA LEU A 39 -17.92 13.78 3.03
C LEU A 39 -19.13 14.69 3.27
N ALA A 40 -19.78 15.18 2.21
CA ALA A 40 -21.04 15.92 2.29
C ALA A 40 -22.18 14.98 2.72
N VAL A 41 -22.22 13.75 2.20
CA VAL A 41 -23.18 12.72 2.65
C VAL A 41 -23.01 12.44 4.13
N ASN A 42 -21.80 12.16 4.60
CA ASN A 42 -21.50 11.90 6.01
C ASN A 42 -21.94 13.04 6.93
N ARG A 43 -21.73 14.30 6.51
CA ARG A 43 -22.19 15.48 7.26
C ARG A 43 -23.73 15.57 7.29
N ALA A 44 -24.39 15.32 6.17
CA ALA A 44 -25.84 15.32 6.09
C ALA A 44 -26.47 14.19 6.92
N SER A 45 -25.88 12.99 6.90
CA SER A 45 -26.37 11.78 7.60
C SER A 45 -26.53 11.96 9.11
N ALA A 46 -25.81 12.90 9.73
CA ALA A 46 -25.96 13.24 11.14
C ALA A 46 -27.32 13.86 11.48
N GLY A 47 -27.98 14.52 10.51
CA GLY A 47 -29.30 15.13 10.67
C GLY A 47 -30.49 14.16 10.52
N TYR A 48 -30.24 12.91 10.11
CA TYR A 48 -31.29 11.92 9.84
C TYR A 48 -31.45 10.96 11.03
N ARG A 49 -32.71 10.66 11.38
CA ARG A 49 -33.06 9.72 12.46
C ARG A 49 -32.49 8.32 12.20
N GLY A 50 -32.02 7.65 13.26
CA GLY A 50 -31.51 6.28 13.24
C GLY A 50 -30.03 6.19 13.63
N LEU A 51 -29.72 5.27 14.55
CA LEU A 51 -28.37 4.96 15.03
C LEU A 51 -27.73 3.91 14.10
N GLY A 52 -26.50 4.18 13.65
CA GLY A 52 -25.73 3.27 12.80
C GLY A 52 -25.74 3.63 11.31
N LYS A 53 -24.70 3.15 10.62
CA LYS A 53 -24.55 3.26 9.17
C LYS A 53 -25.33 2.12 8.50
N THR A 54 -26.22 2.44 7.57
CA THR A 54 -26.91 1.45 6.73
C THR A 54 -27.02 1.98 5.30
N ASP A 55 -26.90 1.09 4.31
CA ASP A 55 -26.93 1.49 2.89
C ASP A 55 -28.27 2.15 2.51
N ALA A 56 -29.39 1.68 3.09
CA ALA A 56 -30.70 2.28 2.88
C ALA A 56 -30.82 3.70 3.45
N LYS A 57 -30.14 3.98 4.59
CA LYS A 57 -30.06 5.33 5.15
C LYS A 57 -29.23 6.23 4.24
N ASP A 58 -28.06 5.77 3.82
CA ASP A 58 -27.16 6.55 2.96
C ASP A 58 -27.83 6.88 1.61
N ALA A 59 -28.52 5.91 0.98
CA ALA A 59 -29.29 6.13 -0.24
C ALA A 59 -30.41 7.17 -0.06
N ARG A 60 -31.13 7.12 1.07
CA ARG A 60 -32.17 8.11 1.39
C ARG A 60 -31.58 9.51 1.61
N VAL A 61 -30.46 9.60 2.31
CA VAL A 61 -29.75 10.88 2.53
C VAL A 61 -29.29 11.46 1.20
N ILE A 62 -28.64 10.66 0.35
CA ILE A 62 -28.15 11.09 -0.97
C ILE A 62 -29.31 11.59 -1.85
N ALA A 63 -30.40 10.83 -1.95
CA ALA A 63 -31.58 11.22 -2.73
C ALA A 63 -32.21 12.52 -2.22
N ASP A 64 -32.31 12.69 -0.91
CA ASP A 64 -32.91 13.89 -0.32
C ASP A 64 -32.00 15.12 -0.49
N GLN A 65 -30.69 14.96 -0.34
CA GLN A 65 -29.71 16.01 -0.64
C GLN A 65 -29.76 16.41 -2.12
N ALA A 66 -29.86 15.43 -3.04
CA ALA A 66 -29.97 15.69 -4.48
C ALA A 66 -31.27 16.40 -4.85
N ARG A 67 -32.37 16.12 -4.15
CA ARG A 67 -33.64 16.80 -4.33
C ARG A 67 -33.62 18.26 -3.84
N MET A 68 -32.93 18.53 -2.73
CA MET A 68 -32.93 19.86 -2.09
C MET A 68 -31.88 20.81 -2.66
N ARG A 69 -30.72 20.29 -3.07
CA ARG A 69 -29.60 21.10 -3.56
C ARG A 69 -29.64 21.27 -5.07
N ARG A 70 -29.32 22.49 -5.52
CA ARG A 70 -29.20 22.81 -6.96
C ARG A 70 -27.76 23.08 -7.42
N ASP A 71 -26.82 23.03 -6.49
CA ASP A 71 -25.39 23.29 -6.68
C ASP A 71 -24.57 21.99 -6.78
N LEU A 72 -25.21 20.87 -7.07
CA LEU A 72 -24.53 19.58 -7.22
C LEU A 72 -23.85 19.46 -8.57
N HIS A 73 -22.70 18.79 -8.58
CA HIS A 73 -21.92 18.61 -9.80
C HIS A 73 -22.62 17.60 -10.71
N LEU A 74 -23.04 18.05 -11.89
CA LEU A 74 -23.52 17.16 -12.95
C LEU A 74 -22.34 16.37 -13.52
N LEU A 75 -22.46 15.05 -13.54
CA LEU A 75 -21.46 14.22 -14.20
C LEU A 75 -21.67 14.28 -15.72
N ALA A 76 -20.57 14.47 -16.44
CA ALA A 76 -20.54 14.42 -17.89
C ALA A 76 -19.85 13.13 -18.35
N PRO A 77 -20.18 12.62 -19.55
CA PRO A 77 -19.41 11.55 -20.18
C PRO A 77 -17.94 11.93 -20.22
N GLU A 78 -17.09 11.01 -19.78
CA GLU A 78 -15.66 11.22 -19.76
C GLU A 78 -15.07 10.97 -21.15
N SER A 79 -14.09 11.78 -21.56
CA SER A 79 -13.32 11.51 -22.78
C SER A 79 -12.40 10.30 -22.58
N ASP A 80 -12.15 9.51 -23.64
CA ASP A 80 -11.24 8.36 -23.60
C ASP A 80 -9.87 8.71 -23.01
N LEU A 81 -9.30 9.88 -23.33
CA LEU A 81 -8.01 10.34 -22.80
C LEU A 81 -8.04 10.54 -21.27
N ALA A 82 -9.11 11.12 -20.74
CA ALA A 82 -9.26 11.31 -19.30
C ALA A 82 -9.42 9.97 -18.57
N ALA A 83 -10.18 9.04 -19.16
CA ALA A 83 -10.35 7.70 -18.63
C ALA A 83 -9.00 6.93 -18.61
N GLU A 84 -8.21 7.00 -19.68
CA GLU A 84 -6.88 6.39 -19.76
C GLU A 84 -5.93 6.96 -18.69
N LEU A 85 -5.88 8.29 -18.56
CA LEU A 85 -5.06 8.95 -17.54
C LEU A 85 -5.47 8.56 -16.12
N ARG A 86 -6.77 8.44 -15.84
CA ARG A 86 -7.28 7.99 -14.53
C ARG A 86 -6.82 6.57 -14.25
N VAL A 87 -7.01 5.63 -15.18
CA VAL A 87 -6.57 4.24 -15.03
C VAL A 87 -5.07 4.16 -14.71
N MET A 88 -4.23 4.93 -15.40
CA MET A 88 -2.78 4.97 -15.14
C MET A 88 -2.44 5.57 -13.77
N THR A 89 -3.16 6.63 -13.38
CA THR A 89 -2.92 7.33 -12.11
C THR A 89 -3.36 6.50 -10.91
N ASP A 90 -4.52 5.85 -11.01
CA ASP A 90 -5.03 4.92 -10.01
C ASP A 90 -4.07 3.74 -9.84
N ARG A 91 -3.62 3.15 -10.96
CA ARG A 91 -2.63 2.07 -10.92
C ARG A 91 -1.33 2.51 -10.25
N ARG A 92 -0.87 3.73 -10.51
CA ARG A 92 0.33 4.28 -9.85
C ARG A 92 0.09 4.44 -8.34
N ALA A 93 -1.06 4.96 -7.94
CA ALA A 93 -1.42 5.13 -6.53
C ALA A 93 -1.45 3.78 -5.80
N ASP A 94 -2.07 2.77 -6.40
CA ASP A 94 -2.11 1.41 -5.86
C ASP A 94 -0.69 0.84 -5.66
N LEU A 95 0.18 0.95 -6.66
CA LEU A 95 1.55 0.47 -6.56
C LEU A 95 2.35 1.18 -5.45
N VAL A 96 2.10 2.48 -5.23
CA VAL A 96 2.71 3.22 -4.12
C VAL A 96 2.20 2.70 -2.78
N GLN A 97 0.89 2.49 -2.64
CA GLN A 97 0.30 1.94 -1.41
C GLN A 97 0.81 0.53 -1.11
N GLU A 98 0.86 -0.34 -2.12
CA GLU A 98 1.40 -1.69 -2.00
C GLU A 98 2.86 -1.67 -1.54
N ARG A 99 3.68 -0.79 -2.13
CA ARG A 99 5.08 -0.63 -1.74
C ARG A 99 5.18 -0.19 -0.27
N THR A 100 4.44 0.84 0.13
CA THR A 100 4.42 1.32 1.52
C THR A 100 3.99 0.21 2.48
N ARG A 101 2.95 -0.55 2.14
CA ARG A 101 2.47 -1.67 2.96
C ARG A 101 3.53 -2.76 3.12
N LYS A 102 4.25 -3.11 2.05
CA LYS A 102 5.33 -4.10 2.10
C LYS A 102 6.52 -3.62 2.91
N THR A 103 6.94 -2.37 2.74
CA THR A 103 8.00 -1.77 3.55
C THR A 103 7.62 -1.77 5.03
N ASN A 104 6.43 -1.29 5.39
CA ASN A 104 5.98 -1.30 6.80
C ASN A 104 5.91 -2.70 7.38
N ARG A 105 5.50 -3.70 6.58
CA ARG A 105 5.50 -5.10 6.99
C ARG A 105 6.92 -5.63 7.19
N LEU A 106 7.88 -5.25 6.34
CA LEU A 106 9.29 -5.59 6.52
C LEU A 106 9.82 -5.00 7.84
N HIS A 107 9.61 -3.70 8.10
CA HIS A 107 9.98 -3.06 9.36
C HIS A 107 9.39 -3.81 10.57
N ALA A 108 8.10 -4.13 10.54
CA ALA A 108 7.45 -4.86 11.63
C ALA A 108 8.05 -6.26 11.87
N GLN A 109 8.42 -6.99 10.81
CA GLN A 109 9.05 -8.31 10.94
C GLN A 109 10.49 -8.22 11.44
N VAL A 110 11.29 -7.26 10.96
CA VAL A 110 12.65 -7.06 11.50
C VAL A 110 12.57 -6.63 12.96
N LEU A 111 11.68 -5.72 13.32
CA LEU A 111 11.50 -5.24 14.69
C LEU A 111 11.12 -6.37 15.66
N SER A 112 10.36 -7.37 15.21
CA SER A 112 9.91 -8.47 16.08
C SER A 112 11.03 -9.43 16.51
N ILE A 113 12.14 -9.50 15.75
CA ILE A 113 13.26 -10.40 16.04
C ILE A 113 14.62 -9.70 16.17
N PHE A 114 14.76 -8.48 15.65
CA PHE A 114 16.05 -7.77 15.56
C PHE A 114 15.90 -6.24 15.64
N PRO A 115 15.32 -5.72 16.74
CA PRO A 115 15.08 -4.28 16.94
C PRO A 115 16.34 -3.40 16.79
N ALA A 116 17.51 -3.90 17.19
CA ALA A 116 18.76 -3.15 17.06
C ALA A 116 19.16 -2.90 15.60
N LEU A 117 18.86 -3.84 14.70
CA LEU A 117 19.15 -3.73 13.27
C LEU A 117 18.13 -2.84 12.58
N GLU A 118 16.84 -3.01 12.90
CA GLU A 118 15.75 -2.19 12.36
C GLU A 118 16.02 -0.70 12.59
N ARG A 119 16.41 -0.33 13.82
CA ARG A 119 16.76 1.05 14.17
C ARG A 119 18.02 1.57 13.44
N ALA A 120 18.94 0.67 13.10
CA ALA A 120 20.24 1.05 12.54
C ALA A 120 20.24 1.17 11.01
N LEU A 121 19.24 0.60 10.33
CA LEU A 121 19.20 0.50 8.89
C LEU A 121 17.98 1.23 8.29
N GLU A 122 18.23 1.96 7.21
CA GLU A 122 17.16 2.52 6.39
C GLU A 122 16.66 1.45 5.40
N LEU A 123 15.56 0.77 5.71
CA LEU A 123 15.05 -0.38 4.93
C LEU A 123 14.38 0.00 3.60
N THR A 124 14.38 1.29 3.25
CA THR A 124 14.04 1.76 1.91
C THR A 124 15.24 1.72 0.94
N ASN A 125 16.47 1.59 1.47
CA ASN A 125 17.70 1.56 0.70
C ASN A 125 18.03 0.15 0.18
N ILE A 126 18.60 0.08 -1.04
CA ILE A 126 18.94 -1.18 -1.71
C ILE A 126 19.97 -1.99 -0.89
N GLY A 127 20.95 -1.36 -0.26
CA GLY A 127 21.99 -2.06 0.51
C GLY A 127 21.44 -2.91 1.66
N PRO A 128 20.69 -2.32 2.60
CA PRO A 128 19.96 -3.04 3.65
C PRO A 128 19.03 -4.13 3.13
N LEU A 129 18.29 -3.88 2.04
CA LEU A 129 17.43 -4.90 1.42
C LEU A 129 18.24 -6.08 0.87
N VAL A 130 19.39 -5.82 0.26
CA VAL A 130 20.31 -6.87 -0.18
C VAL A 130 20.84 -7.65 1.02
N LEU A 131 21.25 -6.99 2.11
CA LEU A 131 21.67 -7.66 3.34
C LEU A 131 20.56 -8.60 3.87
N LEU A 132 19.34 -8.08 4.01
CA LEU A 132 18.19 -8.84 4.51
C LEU A 132 17.68 -9.92 3.53
N SER A 133 18.12 -9.93 2.27
CA SER A 133 17.87 -11.05 1.35
C SER A 133 18.81 -12.24 1.59
N GLY A 134 19.91 -12.03 2.34
CA GLY A 134 20.90 -13.08 2.64
C GLY A 134 20.96 -13.44 4.12
N TYR A 135 20.93 -12.44 5.01
CA TYR A 135 21.19 -12.60 6.43
C TYR A 135 20.25 -11.72 7.25
N GLN A 136 19.36 -12.35 8.04
CA GLN A 136 18.26 -11.66 8.73
C GLN A 136 18.37 -11.70 10.25
N THR A 137 19.20 -12.58 10.81
CA THR A 137 19.23 -12.84 12.26
C THR A 137 20.52 -12.35 12.92
N PRO A 138 20.46 -11.92 14.21
CA PRO A 138 21.63 -11.49 14.95
C PRO A 138 22.73 -12.56 15.01
N ALA A 139 22.34 -13.82 15.29
CA ALA A 139 23.29 -14.93 15.43
C ALA A 139 24.09 -15.19 14.16
N VAL A 140 23.45 -15.10 12.99
CA VAL A 140 24.12 -15.31 11.70
C VAL A 140 25.08 -14.16 11.39
N LEU A 141 24.69 -12.91 11.66
CA LEU A 141 25.57 -11.76 11.44
C LEU A 141 26.81 -11.79 12.34
N ARG A 142 26.66 -12.14 13.62
CA ARG A 142 27.81 -12.33 14.53
C ARG A 142 28.76 -13.43 14.04
N ARG A 143 28.20 -14.59 13.66
CA ARG A 143 28.98 -15.73 13.16
C ARG A 143 29.73 -15.39 11.87
N LEU A 144 29.12 -14.60 10.99
CA LEU A 144 29.73 -14.20 9.73
C LEU A 144 30.87 -13.19 9.98
N GLY A 145 30.63 -12.21 10.85
CA GLY A 145 31.57 -11.15 11.19
C GLY A 145 31.78 -10.12 10.08
N ARG A 146 32.42 -9.00 10.44
CA ARG A 146 32.56 -7.81 9.57
C ARG A 146 33.23 -8.09 8.23
N LYS A 147 34.38 -8.80 8.24
CA LYS A 147 35.17 -9.05 7.02
C LYS A 147 34.42 -9.85 5.97
N ARG A 148 33.77 -10.95 6.38
CA ARG A 148 33.02 -11.83 5.46
C ARG A 148 31.74 -11.15 4.96
N LEU A 149 31.03 -10.43 5.84
CA LEU A 149 29.85 -9.67 5.45
C LEU A 149 30.20 -8.55 4.45
N THR A 150 31.27 -7.80 4.71
CA THR A 150 31.77 -6.76 3.78
C THR A 150 32.08 -7.35 2.41
N THR A 151 32.83 -8.45 2.37
CA THR A 151 33.16 -9.15 1.12
C THR A 151 31.90 -9.59 0.37
N TRP A 152 30.92 -10.17 1.10
CA TRP A 152 29.66 -10.63 0.53
C TRP A 152 28.82 -9.48 -0.07
N LEU A 153 28.81 -8.32 0.59
CA LEU A 153 28.13 -7.09 0.14
C LEU A 153 28.86 -6.46 -1.06
N CYS A 154 30.20 -6.40 -1.05
CA CYS A 154 31.02 -5.93 -2.16
C CYS A 154 30.79 -6.76 -3.43
N ASN A 155 30.73 -8.09 -3.30
CA ASN A 155 30.45 -9.00 -4.43
C ASN A 155 29.06 -8.76 -5.03
N ARG A 156 28.14 -8.16 -4.27
CA ARG A 156 26.79 -7.76 -4.72
C ARG A 156 26.70 -6.28 -5.11
N LYS A 157 27.83 -5.57 -5.19
CA LYS A 157 27.93 -4.17 -5.60
C LYS A 157 27.13 -3.22 -4.69
N VAL A 158 26.99 -3.57 -3.41
CA VAL A 158 26.36 -2.69 -2.42
C VAL A 158 27.28 -1.49 -2.17
N ARG A 159 26.73 -0.28 -2.28
CA ARG A 159 27.45 0.95 -1.94
C ARG A 159 27.72 1.01 -0.44
N SER A 160 28.90 1.49 -0.05
CA SER A 160 29.32 1.60 1.35
C SER A 160 29.21 0.27 2.12
N ALA A 161 29.60 -0.82 1.48
CA ALA A 161 29.49 -2.19 2.01
C ALA A 161 30.16 -2.36 3.38
N GLU A 162 31.32 -1.75 3.61
CA GLU A 162 32.03 -1.80 4.88
C GLU A 162 31.23 -1.14 6.02
N LEU A 163 30.78 0.11 5.81
CA LEU A 163 29.92 0.81 6.78
C LEU A 163 28.63 0.05 7.10
N LEU A 164 27.99 -0.53 6.07
CA LEU A 164 26.79 -1.33 6.26
C LEU A 164 27.08 -2.61 7.06
N ALA A 165 28.17 -3.31 6.74
CA ALA A 165 28.58 -4.51 7.45
C ALA A 165 28.90 -4.20 8.92
N ASP A 166 29.62 -3.10 9.17
CA ASP A 166 29.95 -2.65 10.51
C ASP A 166 28.69 -2.36 11.32
N THR A 167 27.81 -1.53 10.77
CA THR A 167 26.52 -1.18 11.39
C THR A 167 25.70 -2.42 11.74
N ALA A 168 25.64 -3.39 10.83
CA ALA A 168 24.85 -4.60 11.01
C ALA A 168 25.45 -5.56 12.05
N VAL A 169 26.78 -5.71 12.07
CA VAL A 169 27.46 -6.53 13.10
C VAL A 169 27.38 -5.84 14.46
N ASP A 170 27.58 -4.52 14.53
CA ASP A 170 27.40 -3.75 15.77
C ASP A 170 25.98 -3.85 16.32
N ALA A 171 24.96 -3.86 15.45
CA ALA A 171 23.59 -4.12 15.88
C ALA A 171 23.43 -5.55 16.42
N ALA A 172 24.06 -6.53 15.76
CA ALA A 172 24.00 -7.93 16.17
C ALA A 172 24.67 -8.19 17.52
N GLU A 173 25.78 -7.52 17.83
CA GLU A 173 26.46 -7.63 19.14
C GLU A 173 25.65 -7.00 20.29
N ARG A 174 24.69 -6.11 20.00
CA ARG A 174 23.82 -5.52 21.03
C ARG A 174 22.66 -6.41 21.45
N GLN A 175 22.41 -7.53 20.75
CA GLN A 175 21.27 -8.40 21.03
C GLN A 175 21.69 -9.88 21.08
N HIS A 176 21.58 -10.48 22.27
CA HIS A 176 21.92 -11.89 22.49
C HIS A 176 20.70 -12.81 22.68
N THR A 177 19.54 -12.23 22.96
CA THR A 177 18.29 -12.97 23.13
C THR A 177 17.75 -13.47 21.78
N GLN A 178 17.45 -14.76 21.70
CA GLN A 178 16.73 -15.38 20.59
C GLN A 178 15.21 -15.29 20.82
N MET A 179 14.47 -15.06 19.74
CA MET A 179 13.01 -14.94 19.81
C MET A 179 12.33 -16.25 19.38
N PRO A 180 11.18 -16.63 19.98
CA PRO A 180 10.38 -17.73 19.48
C PRO A 180 9.98 -17.51 18.02
N GLY A 181 10.15 -18.53 17.17
CA GLY A 181 9.80 -18.44 15.75
C GLY A 181 10.79 -17.65 14.88
N GLU A 182 11.95 -17.24 15.40
CA GLU A 182 12.96 -16.42 14.71
C GLU A 182 13.32 -16.97 13.31
N ALA A 183 13.50 -18.28 13.17
CA ALA A 183 13.82 -18.89 11.88
C ALA A 183 12.68 -18.77 10.84
N ALA A 184 11.41 -18.81 11.29
CA ALA A 184 10.27 -18.61 10.41
C ALA A 184 10.14 -17.14 10.00
N ILE A 185 10.32 -16.23 10.96
CA ILE A 185 10.28 -14.78 10.71
C ILE A 185 11.42 -14.37 9.78
N ALA A 186 12.63 -14.91 9.95
CA ALA A 186 13.77 -14.67 9.07
C ALA A 186 13.47 -15.00 7.59
N ARG A 187 12.73 -16.08 7.32
CA ARG A 187 12.28 -16.41 5.96
C ARG A 187 11.31 -15.36 5.41
N VAL A 188 10.35 -14.93 6.21
CA VAL A 188 9.40 -13.87 5.82
C VAL A 188 10.12 -12.55 5.56
N ILE A 189 11.13 -12.20 6.37
CA ILE A 189 11.97 -11.01 6.14
C ILE A 189 12.71 -11.12 4.81
N CYS A 190 13.28 -12.29 4.50
CA CYS A 190 13.94 -12.53 3.22
C CYS A 190 12.98 -12.29 2.06
N ASP A 191 11.80 -12.90 2.09
CA ASP A 191 10.79 -12.76 1.04
C ASP A 191 10.35 -11.29 0.87
N LEU A 192 10.07 -10.60 1.98
CA LEU A 192 9.70 -9.17 1.96
C LEU A 192 10.83 -8.29 1.44
N ALA A 193 12.08 -8.55 1.81
CA ALA A 193 13.23 -7.80 1.31
C ALA A 193 13.40 -7.98 -0.21
N LEU A 194 13.12 -9.18 -0.72
CA LEU A 194 13.09 -9.46 -2.16
C LEU A 194 11.91 -8.77 -2.86
N GLU A 195 10.76 -8.67 -2.22
CA GLU A 195 9.59 -8.00 -2.80
C GLU A 195 9.70 -6.47 -2.82
N VAL A 196 10.33 -5.88 -1.80
CA VAL A 196 10.56 -4.42 -1.70
C VAL A 196 11.76 -4.01 -2.56
N GLY A 197 12.77 -4.87 -2.68
CA GLY A 197 13.97 -4.64 -3.46
C GLY A 197 13.73 -4.59 -4.98
N PRO A 198 14.68 -4.03 -5.76
CA PRO A 198 14.56 -3.99 -7.20
C PRO A 198 14.61 -5.39 -7.82
N ARG A 199 13.56 -5.77 -8.57
CA ARG A 199 13.43 -7.09 -9.24
C ARG A 199 14.63 -7.50 -10.09
N SER A 200 15.39 -6.56 -10.66
CA SER A 200 16.51 -6.82 -11.56
C SER A 200 17.79 -7.33 -10.87
N HIS A 201 18.02 -7.00 -9.59
CA HIS A 201 19.25 -7.38 -8.87
C HIS A 201 19.12 -8.73 -8.12
N LEU A 202 17.90 -9.23 -7.96
CA LEU A 202 17.57 -10.32 -7.05
C LEU A 202 17.64 -11.72 -7.68
N LEU A 203 17.60 -11.82 -9.02
CA LEU A 203 17.81 -13.09 -9.73
C LEU A 203 19.22 -13.67 -9.53
N ARG A 204 20.22 -12.84 -9.19
CA ARG A 204 21.59 -13.31 -8.92
C ARG A 204 21.80 -13.82 -7.49
N ALA A 205 21.01 -13.37 -6.52
CA ALA A 205 21.19 -13.76 -5.12
C ALA A 205 20.74 -15.21 -4.85
N ARG A 206 19.73 -15.70 -5.58
CA ARG A 206 19.16 -17.06 -5.40
C ARG A 206 20.05 -18.19 -5.95
N ILE A 207 21.06 -17.88 -6.78
CA ILE A 207 21.91 -18.88 -7.44
C ILE A 207 23.19 -19.22 -6.64
N LEU A 208 23.56 -18.41 -5.63
CA LEU A 208 24.87 -18.52 -4.96
C LEU A 208 24.83 -19.00 -3.50
N THR A 209 23.73 -19.62 -3.06
CA THR A 209 23.61 -20.19 -1.71
C THR A 209 22.95 -21.57 -1.76
N GLN A 210 23.62 -22.53 -2.39
CA GLN A 210 23.64 -23.95 -2.04
C GLN A 210 24.89 -24.62 -2.64
N PRO A 211 25.58 -25.54 -1.97
CA PRO A 211 25.74 -25.75 -0.52
C PRO A 211 26.93 -24.96 0.08
#